data_AF-A0A965EKS6-F1
#
_entry.id   AF-A0A965EKS6-F1
#
_cell.length_a   1.000
_cell.length_b   1.000
_cell.length_c   1.000
_cell.angle_alpha   90.00
_cell.angle_beta   90.00
_cell.angle_gamma   90.00
#
_symmetry.space_group_name_H-M   'P 1'
#
loop_
_entity.id
_entity.type
_entity.pdbx_description
1 polymer ?
#
loop_
_entity_poly.entity_id
_entity_poly.type
_entity_poly.pdbx_seq_one_letter_code
_entity_poly.pdbx_strand_id
1 'polypeptide(L)'
;MAVKNGIGYSPLTDKVYLGKQNTEKRLWVGDKKDITNEFLAVASEFFEENTVRDISCSNGASNLFINIKNDKASIEKVIKNLTKRVGSLK
;
A
#
# COMPACT_ATOMS: atom_id res chain seq x y z
N MET A 1 19.56 19.19 10.34
CA MET A 1 19.42 17.99 9.49
C MET A 1 18.65 16.93 10.25
N ALA A 2 17.35 16.83 10.01
CA ALA A 2 16.51 15.89 10.74
C ALA A 2 16.63 14.47 10.17
N VAL A 3 17.68 13.74 10.54
CA VAL A 3 17.75 12.30 10.30
C VAL A 3 16.73 11.61 11.19
N LYS A 4 15.82 10.82 10.61
CA LYS A 4 14.76 10.11 11.34
C LYS A 4 14.64 8.67 10.87
N ASN A 5 14.18 7.79 11.74
CA ASN A 5 13.78 6.45 11.32
C ASN A 5 12.50 6.52 10.49
N GLY A 6 12.45 5.77 9.40
CA GLY A 6 11.29 5.72 8.52
C GLY A 6 11.24 4.46 7.68
N ILE A 7 10.04 4.17 7.19
CA ILE A 7 9.78 3.13 6.19
C ILE A 7 9.95 3.77 4.80
N GLY A 8 10.52 3.04 3.85
CA GLY A 8 10.62 3.51 2.48
C GLY A 8 10.66 2.37 1.48
N TYR A 9 9.99 2.58 0.35
CA TYR A 9 10.01 1.67 -0.80
C TYR A 9 11.21 2.00 -1.70
N SER A 10 11.90 0.97 -2.18
CA SER A 10 12.98 1.11 -3.16
C SER A 10 12.57 0.52 -4.50
N PRO A 11 12.36 1.35 -5.55
CA PRO A 11 11.94 0.86 -6.86
C PRO A 11 13.02 0.05 -7.58
N LEU A 12 14.29 0.18 -7.17
CA LEU A 12 15.41 -0.56 -7.77
C LEU A 12 15.43 -2.04 -7.36
N THR A 13 14.94 -2.34 -6.17
CA THR A 13 14.98 -3.69 -5.60
C THR A 13 13.60 -4.25 -5.31
N ASP A 14 12.55 -3.48 -5.59
CA ASP A 14 11.15 -3.77 -5.28
C ASP A 14 10.91 -4.22 -3.82
N LYS A 15 11.54 -3.51 -2.88
CA LYS A 15 11.56 -3.87 -1.45
C LYS A 15 11.20 -2.70 -0.55
N VAL A 16 10.60 -3.03 0.59
CA VAL A 16 10.32 -2.09 1.67
C VAL A 16 11.40 -2.21 2.72
N TYR A 17 11.99 -1.07 3.08
CA TYR A 17 13.07 -0.99 4.05
C TYR A 17 12.67 -0.15 5.25
N LEU A 18 13.20 -0.52 6.42
CA LEU A 18 13.22 0.28 7.64
C LEU A 18 14.64 0.76 7.91
N GLY A 19 14.82 2.05 8.13
CA GLY A 19 16.14 2.62 8.41
C GLY A 19 16.12 4.11 8.65
N LYS A 20 17.31 4.70 8.82
CA LYS A 20 17.46 6.15 8.97
C LYS A 20 17.38 6.83 7.62
N GLN A 21 16.57 7.88 7.52
CA GLN A 21 16.41 8.70 6.34
C GLN A 21 16.80 10.14 6.67
N ASN A 22 17.58 10.76 5.80
CA ASN A 22 17.69 12.21 5.74
C ASN A 22 16.52 12.72 4.90
N THR A 23 15.47 13.21 5.55
CA THR A 23 14.23 13.63 4.89
C THR A 23 14.41 14.86 4.00
N GLU A 24 15.37 15.73 4.32
CA GLU A 24 15.71 16.91 3.53
C GLU A 24 16.34 16.51 2.18
N LYS A 25 17.23 15.50 2.19
CA LYS A 25 17.92 15.01 1.00
C LYS A 25 17.21 13.84 0.31
N ARG A 26 16.16 13.28 0.93
CA ARG A 26 15.46 12.06 0.49
C ARG A 26 16.39 10.86 0.27
N LEU A 27 17.38 10.72 1.14
CA LEU A 27 18.40 9.67 1.07
C LEU A 27 18.39 8.81 2.33
N TRP A 28 18.69 7.53 2.16
CA TRP A 28 19.01 6.64 3.27
C TRP A 28 20.36 7.01 3.87
N VAL A 29 20.48 6.84 5.19
CA VAL A 29 21.72 7.11 5.94
C VAL A 29 22.11 5.83 6.68
N GLY A 30 23.23 5.23 6.28
CA GLY A 30 23.73 3.98 6.85
C GLY A 30 22.90 2.77 6.46
N ASP A 31 22.90 1.75 7.32
CA ASP A 31 22.24 0.48 7.07
C ASP A 31 20.72 0.59 7.07
N LYS A 32 20.09 -0.25 6.24
CA LYS A 32 18.64 -0.41 6.14
C LYS A 32 18.28 -1.88 6.26
N LYS A 33 17.20 -2.18 6.99
CA LYS A 33 16.67 -3.53 7.14
C LYS A 33 15.57 -3.76 6.12
N ASP A 34 15.67 -4.82 5.33
CA ASP A 34 14.56 -5.31 4.51
C ASP A 34 13.44 -5.81 5.44
N ILE A 35 12.24 -5.27 5.28
CA ILE A 35 11.05 -5.62 6.07
C ILE A 35 9.87 -5.97 5.15
N THR A 36 10.15 -6.34 3.90
CA THR A 36 9.11 -6.50 2.87
C THR A 36 8.07 -7.54 3.28
N ASN A 37 8.49 -8.69 3.79
CA ASN A 37 7.58 -9.77 4.18
C ASN A 37 6.74 -9.40 5.41
N GLU A 38 7.38 -8.80 6.42
CA GLU A 38 6.69 -8.35 7.63
C GLU A 38 5.69 -7.24 7.33
N PHE A 39 6.06 -6.30 6.46
CA PHE A 39 5.16 -5.25 6.00
C PHE A 39 3.93 -5.84 5.30
N LEU A 40 4.12 -6.82 4.40
CA LEU A 40 3.02 -7.47 3.69
C LEU A 40 2.12 -8.31 4.61
N ALA A 41 2.69 -8.98 5.62
CA ALA A 41 1.92 -9.72 6.62
C ALA A 41 0.99 -8.77 7.40
N VAL A 42 1.54 -7.69 7.96
CA VAL A 42 0.75 -6.68 8.68
C VAL A 42 -0.27 -6.00 7.75
N ALA A 43 0.10 -5.71 6.51
CA ALA A 43 -0.82 -5.14 5.53
C ALA A 43 -2.00 -6.08 5.23
N SER A 44 -1.76 -7.39 5.21
CA SER A 44 -2.81 -8.40 4.97
C SER A 44 -3.79 -8.52 6.15
N GLU A 45 -3.33 -8.27 7.38
CA GLU A 45 -4.21 -8.16 8.55
C GLU A 45 -5.08 -6.89 8.49
N PHE A 46 -4.52 -5.79 7.99
CA PHE A 46 -5.24 -4.51 7.91
C PHE A 46 -6.20 -4.41 6.71
N PHE A 47 -5.84 -5.07 5.62
CA PHE A 47 -6.60 -5.15 4.39
C PHE A 47 -7.12 -6.57 4.23
N GLU A 48 -8.19 -6.91 4.95
CA GLU A 48 -8.80 -8.23 4.90
C GLU A 48 -9.13 -8.67 3.47
N GLU A 49 -9.10 -9.98 3.23
CA GLU A 49 -9.47 -10.55 1.94
C GLU A 49 -10.91 -10.16 1.56
N ASN A 50 -11.12 -9.79 0.30
CA ASN A 50 -12.40 -9.34 -0.27
C ASN A 50 -12.86 -7.95 0.23
N THR A 51 -11.89 -7.09 0.55
CA THR A 51 -12.11 -5.68 0.88
C THR A 51 -12.10 -4.80 -0.39
N VAL A 52 -13.10 -3.92 -0.50
CA VAL A 52 -13.11 -2.79 -1.45
C VAL A 52 -13.37 -1.53 -0.65
N ARG A 53 -12.41 -0.60 -0.60
CA ARG A 53 -12.56 0.65 0.17
C ARG A 53 -11.71 1.78 -0.38
N ASP A 54 -12.11 3.01 -0.07
CA ASP A 54 -11.30 4.18 -0.37
C ASP A 54 -10.15 4.28 0.66
N ILE A 55 -8.94 4.54 0.18
CA ILE A 55 -7.76 4.78 1.01
C ILE A 55 -7.24 6.20 0.75
N SER A 56 -7.10 6.96 1.81
CA SER A 56 -6.49 8.29 1.77
C SER A 56 -5.05 8.20 2.26
N CYS A 57 -4.12 8.66 1.46
CA CYS A 57 -2.71 8.74 1.81
C CYS A 57 -2.37 10.13 2.35
N SER A 58 -1.32 10.21 3.17
CA SER A 58 -0.85 11.47 3.77
C SER A 58 -0.38 12.51 2.75
N ASN A 59 -0.16 12.12 1.50
CA ASN A 59 0.15 13.00 0.37
C ASN A 59 -1.11 13.60 -0.31
N GLY A 60 -2.30 13.37 0.24
CA GLY A 60 -3.57 13.84 -0.30
C GLY A 60 -4.16 12.99 -1.42
N ALA A 61 -3.48 11.91 -1.84
CA ALA A 61 -4.04 10.98 -2.80
C ALA A 61 -5.17 10.16 -2.14
N SER A 62 -6.30 10.04 -2.84
CA SER A 62 -7.38 9.13 -2.49
C SER A 62 -7.55 8.11 -3.60
N ASN A 63 -7.40 6.83 -3.28
CA ASN A 63 -7.46 5.74 -4.24
C ASN A 63 -8.49 4.71 -3.82
N LEU A 64 -9.12 4.04 -4.79
CA LEU A 64 -9.89 2.84 -4.53
C LEU A 64 -8.94 1.66 -4.36
N PHE A 65 -8.95 1.05 -3.18
CA PHE A 65 -8.19 -0.14 -2.88
C PHE A 65 -9.09 -1.38 -2.97
N ILE A 66 -8.59 -2.42 -3.65
CA ILE A 66 -9.28 -3.69 -3.88
C ILE A 66 -8.31 -4.80 -3.48
N ASN A 67 -8.60 -5.49 -2.38
CA ASN A 67 -7.95 -6.75 -2.03
C ASN A 67 -8.99 -7.86 -2.16
N ILE A 68 -8.78 -8.78 -3.09
CA ILE A 68 -9.70 -9.89 -3.34
C ILE A 68 -8.94 -11.18 -3.40
N LYS A 69 -9.63 -12.24 -3.02
CA LYS A 69 -9.14 -13.58 -3.30
C LYS A 69 -8.94 -13.75 -4.81
N ASN A 70 -7.83 -14.37 -5.20
CA ASN A 70 -7.55 -14.68 -6.58
C ASN A 70 -8.35 -15.92 -7.05
N ASP A 71 -9.68 -15.78 -7.06
CA ASP A 71 -10.61 -16.77 -7.59
C ASP A 71 -11.73 -16.11 -8.39
N LYS A 72 -12.33 -16.90 -9.27
CA LYS A 72 -13.36 -16.44 -10.21
C LYS A 72 -14.55 -15.77 -9.50
N ALA A 73 -15.03 -16.36 -8.41
CA ALA A 73 -16.23 -15.88 -7.73
C ALA A 73 -16.00 -14.51 -7.07
N SER A 74 -14.84 -14.35 -6.42
CA SER A 74 -14.45 -13.07 -5.80
C SER A 74 -14.21 -11.98 -6.85
N ILE A 75 -13.57 -12.31 -7.96
CA ILE A 75 -13.35 -11.38 -9.09
C ILE A 75 -14.70 -10.93 -9.69
N GLU A 76 -15.60 -11.86 -10.00
CA GLU A 76 -16.93 -11.55 -10.55
C GLU A 76 -17.77 -10.67 -9.62
N LYS A 77 -17.71 -10.95 -8.31
CA LYS A 77 -18.40 -10.16 -7.28
C LYS A 77 -17.92 -8.71 -7.27
N VAL A 78 -16.60 -8.49 -7.31
CA VAL A 78 -16.05 -7.13 -7.33
C VAL A 78 -16.38 -6.41 -8.63
N ILE A 79 -16.27 -7.06 -9.79
CA ILE A 79 -16.67 -6.47 -11.07
C ILE A 79 -18.12 -5.95 -11.00
N LYS A 80 -19.06 -6.79 -10.52
CA LYS A 80 -20.47 -6.40 -10.38
C LYS A 80 -20.65 -5.19 -9.46
N ASN A 81 -19.92 -5.13 -8.35
CA ASN A 81 -19.99 -4.01 -7.41
C ASN A 81 -19.42 -2.73 -8.00
N LEU A 82 -18.29 -2.81 -8.72
CA LEU A 82 -17.67 -1.66 -9.38
C LEU A 82 -18.57 -1.10 -10.49
N THR A 83 -19.17 -1.95 -11.33
CA THR A 83 -20.11 -1.52 -12.37
C THR A 83 -21.29 -0.75 -11.79
N LYS A 84 -21.85 -1.22 -10.66
CA LYS A 84 -22.91 -0.49 -9.94
C LYS A 84 -22.42 0.86 -9.42
N ARG A 85 -21.22 0.91 -8.83
CA ARG A 85 -20.64 2.14 -8.27
C ARG A 85 -20.39 3.18 -9.36
N VAL A 86 -19.85 2.78 -10.51
CA VAL A 86 -19.67 3.66 -11.67
C VAL A 86 -21.00 4.25 -12.12
N GLY A 87 -22.06 3.43 -12.21
CA GLY A 87 -23.40 3.94 -12.56
C GLY A 87 -24.01 4.92 -11.54
N SER A 88 -23.49 4.97 -10.31
CA SER A 88 -23.93 5.89 -9.25
C SER A 88 -23.10 7.18 -9.15
N LEU A 89 -21.91 7.21 -9.77
CA LEU A 89 -21.05 8.38 -9.84
C LEU A 89 -21.55 9.24 -11.02
N LYS A 90 -22.20 10.36 -10.71
CA LYS A 90 -22.64 11.36 -11.69
C LYS A 90 -21.50 12.26 -12.11
#